data_AF-A0A2G2N4Y1-F1
#
_entry.id   AF-A0A2G2N4Y1-F1
#
_cell.length_a   1.000
_cell.length_b   1.000
_cell.length_c   1.000
_cell.angle_alpha   90.00
_cell.angle_beta   90.00
_cell.angle_gamma   90.00
#
_symmetry.space_group_name_H-M   'P 1'
#
loop_
_entity.id
_entity.type
_entity.pdbx_description
1 polymer ?
#
loop_
_entity_poly.entity_id
_entity_poly.type
_entity_poly.pdbx_seq_one_letter_code
_entity_poly.pdbx_strand_id
1 'polypeptide(L)'
;MKIEKLKIRSTLLGMTMSVAISVLGLTSTASAQMKDVAKADQLPTKNEMIVAYYGRPGVKSMGVLGQHSIESLIPIVKAKVDAYKKASGNQNIVPGFDIIYGMASASPGRDKDYIINISHDKLMTYINAGQNMALWSLSIRNSGK
;
A
#
# COMPACT_ATOMS: atom_id res chain seq x y z
N MET A 1 25.46 -65.21 -6.29
CA MET A 1 24.30 -66.09 -6.63
C MET A 1 23.33 -66.05 -5.45
N LYS A 2 22.02 -65.91 -5.73
CA LYS A 2 20.84 -65.80 -4.80
C LYS A 2 20.95 -66.73 -3.56
N ILE A 3 20.29 -66.50 -2.42
CA ILE A 3 18.83 -66.63 -2.10
C ILE A 3 18.58 -65.95 -0.72
N GLU A 4 17.79 -64.88 -0.57
CA GLU A 4 16.32 -64.78 -0.34
C GLU A 4 15.74 -65.38 0.97
N LYS A 5 14.95 -64.54 1.69
CA LYS A 5 13.76 -64.79 2.56
C LYS A 5 13.80 -64.47 4.07
N LEU A 6 13.31 -63.27 4.38
CA LEU A 6 12.05 -62.97 5.10
C LEU A 6 11.77 -63.61 6.49
N LYS A 7 11.63 -62.80 7.55
CA LYS A 7 10.53 -63.00 8.52
C LYS A 7 10.16 -61.76 9.36
N ILE A 8 8.89 -61.38 9.18
CA ILE A 8 8.14 -60.35 9.88
C ILE A 8 7.78 -60.82 11.30
N ARG A 9 7.97 -59.97 12.32
CA ARG A 9 7.38 -60.05 13.68
C ARG A 9 7.15 -58.61 14.18
N SER A 10 5.94 -58.07 14.07
CA SER A 10 4.88 -58.09 15.09
C SER A 10 5.19 -57.24 16.34
N THR A 11 4.87 -55.95 16.31
CA THR A 11 4.57 -55.17 17.53
C THR A 11 3.67 -53.96 17.19
N LEU A 12 2.51 -53.87 17.85
CA LEU A 12 1.59 -52.71 17.96
C LEU A 12 1.01 -52.18 16.63
N LEU A 13 -0.17 -52.57 16.15
CA LEU A 13 -1.50 -52.35 16.74
C LEU A 13 -1.59 -51.12 17.64
N GLY A 14 -2.07 -49.99 17.08
CA GLY A 14 -2.55 -48.86 17.87
C GLY A 14 -2.06 -47.47 17.47
N MET A 15 -2.03 -47.12 16.18
CA MET A 15 -1.85 -45.70 15.81
C MET A 15 -2.56 -45.38 14.48
N THR A 16 -3.87 -45.58 14.46
CA THR A 16 -4.74 -45.09 13.39
C THR A 16 -5.93 -44.37 13.98
N MET A 17 -5.72 -43.16 14.48
CA MET A 17 -6.76 -42.13 14.54
C MET A 17 -6.14 -40.80 14.97
N SER A 18 -6.55 -39.72 14.30
CA SER A 18 -6.22 -38.32 14.61
C SER A 18 -4.99 -37.71 13.93
N VAL A 19 -4.94 -37.74 12.59
CA VAL A 19 -4.31 -36.65 11.82
C VAL A 19 -5.23 -36.30 10.64
N ALA A 20 -6.40 -35.74 10.94
CA ALA A 20 -7.29 -35.23 9.90
C ALA A 20 -7.99 -33.90 10.27
N ILE A 21 -7.69 -33.29 11.42
CA ILE A 21 -8.39 -32.08 11.91
C ILE A 21 -7.38 -30.98 12.25
N SER A 22 -6.58 -30.53 11.27
CA SER A 22 -5.82 -29.28 11.46
C SER A 22 -5.59 -28.48 10.18
N VAL A 23 -5.67 -29.09 8.99
CA VAL A 23 -5.40 -28.35 7.73
C VAL A 23 -6.61 -27.53 7.25
N LEU A 24 -7.84 -27.92 7.59
CA LEU A 24 -9.07 -27.20 7.20
C LEU A 24 -9.35 -25.93 8.03
N GLY A 25 -8.76 -25.80 9.21
CA GLY A 25 -8.93 -24.62 10.07
C GLY A 25 -8.04 -23.44 9.66
N LEU A 26 -6.90 -23.70 9.03
CA LEU A 26 -5.90 -22.68 8.67
C LEU A 26 -6.25 -21.93 7.38
N THR A 27 -7.01 -22.54 6.47
CA THR A 27 -7.39 -21.88 5.20
C THR A 27 -8.59 -20.95 5.37
N SER A 28 -9.48 -21.23 6.32
CA SER A 28 -10.66 -20.38 6.61
C SER A 28 -10.30 -19.10 7.35
N THR A 29 -9.35 -19.16 8.29
CA THR A 29 -8.89 -17.97 9.03
C THR A 29 -8.09 -17.01 8.15
N ALA A 30 -7.28 -17.49 7.21
CA ALA A 30 -6.57 -16.61 6.27
C ALA A 30 -7.52 -15.81 5.36
N SER A 31 -8.62 -16.41 4.90
CA SER A 31 -9.65 -15.75 4.07
C SER A 31 -10.51 -14.77 4.89
N ALA A 32 -10.82 -15.11 6.15
CA ALA A 32 -11.54 -14.22 7.06
C ALA A 32 -10.71 -13.00 7.47
N GLN A 33 -9.39 -13.15 7.60
CA GLN A 33 -8.46 -12.08 7.97
C GLN A 33 -8.23 -11.02 6.87
N MET A 34 -8.59 -11.31 5.62
CA MET A 34 -8.53 -10.32 4.53
C MET A 34 -9.72 -9.34 4.52
N LYS A 35 -10.82 -9.65 5.22
CA LYS A 35 -12.01 -8.78 5.24
C LYS A 35 -11.88 -7.57 6.19
N ASP A 36 -10.96 -7.61 7.14
CA ASP A 36 -10.80 -6.60 8.19
C ASP A 36 -9.49 -5.81 8.06
N VAL A 37 -8.97 -5.72 6.84
CA VAL A 37 -7.89 -4.80 6.52
C VAL A 37 -8.50 -3.41 6.35
N ALA A 38 -8.00 -2.42 7.09
CA ALA A 38 -8.50 -1.06 7.00
C ALA A 38 -8.51 -0.60 5.53
N LYS A 39 -9.55 0.11 5.10
CA LYS A 39 -9.71 0.60 3.72
C LYS A 39 -8.47 1.35 3.18
N ALA A 40 -7.67 1.95 4.06
CA ALA A 40 -6.42 2.65 3.71
C ALA A 40 -5.29 1.70 3.25
N ASP A 41 -5.34 0.43 3.60
CA ASP A 41 -4.30 -0.57 3.33
C ASP A 41 -4.63 -1.48 2.12
N GLN A 42 -5.75 -1.22 1.41
CA GLN A 42 -6.15 -1.96 0.22
C GLN A 42 -5.84 -1.18 -1.07
N LEU A 43 -5.23 -1.85 -2.05
CA LEU A 43 -5.08 -1.33 -3.42
C LEU A 43 -6.45 -1.20 -4.11
N PRO A 44 -6.58 -0.28 -5.07
CA PRO A 44 -7.78 -0.18 -5.89
C PRO A 44 -8.18 -1.50 -6.53
N THR A 45 -9.48 -1.77 -6.48
CA THR A 45 -10.11 -2.79 -7.30
C THR A 45 -10.08 -2.41 -8.78
N LYS A 46 -10.35 -3.37 -9.68
CA LYS A 46 -10.30 -3.19 -11.15
C LYS A 46 -11.15 -2.01 -11.69
N ASN A 47 -12.09 -1.50 -10.89
CA ASN A 47 -12.97 -0.39 -11.25
C ASN A 47 -12.70 0.92 -10.49
N GLU A 48 -11.69 0.98 -9.62
CA GLU A 48 -11.34 2.19 -8.86
C GLU A 48 -10.25 3.01 -9.59
N MET A 49 -10.45 4.34 -9.74
CA MET A 49 -9.52 5.24 -10.49
C MET A 49 -9.04 6.45 -9.67
N ILE A 50 -7.72 6.62 -9.51
CA ILE A 50 -7.15 7.65 -8.62
C ILE A 50 -7.16 8.96 -9.35
N VAL A 51 -7.66 9.99 -8.67
CA VAL A 51 -7.35 11.37 -9.05
C VAL A 51 -6.46 11.94 -7.96
N ALA A 52 -5.17 12.06 -8.28
CA ALA A 52 -4.16 12.56 -7.37
C ALA A 52 -3.51 13.83 -7.89
N TYR A 53 -3.10 14.69 -6.95
CA TYR A 53 -2.21 15.81 -7.27
C TYR A 53 -0.75 15.40 -7.03
N TYR A 54 0.07 15.71 -8.02
CA TYR A 54 1.50 15.43 -8.01
C TYR A 54 2.31 16.61 -7.45
N GLY A 55 3.36 16.31 -6.69
CA GLY A 55 4.45 17.26 -6.47
C GLY A 55 5.24 17.09 -5.18
N ARG A 56 6.08 18.10 -4.90
CA ARG A 56 6.84 18.20 -3.64
C ARG A 56 6.26 19.25 -2.71
N PRO A 57 5.77 18.85 -1.52
CA PRO A 57 5.37 19.77 -0.45
C PRO A 57 6.38 20.89 -0.19
N GLY A 58 5.92 22.14 -0.34
CA GLY A 58 6.70 23.35 -0.10
C GLY A 58 7.68 23.77 -1.20
N VAL A 59 7.71 23.09 -2.36
CA VAL A 59 8.53 23.50 -3.52
C VAL A 59 7.63 23.81 -4.72
N LYS A 60 7.30 25.09 -4.90
CA LYS A 60 6.30 25.58 -5.88
C LYS A 60 6.55 25.13 -7.32
N SER A 61 7.82 25.03 -7.72
CA SER A 61 8.23 24.61 -9.06
C SER A 61 8.03 23.11 -9.32
N MET A 62 7.78 22.31 -8.28
CA MET A 62 7.68 20.86 -8.37
C MET A 62 6.25 20.36 -8.16
N GLY A 63 5.28 20.99 -8.82
CA GLY A 63 3.89 20.51 -8.87
C GLY A 63 2.93 21.14 -7.86
N VAL A 64 1.66 20.74 -7.95
CA VAL A 64 0.52 21.36 -7.24
C VAL A 64 0.65 21.21 -5.73
N LEU A 65 1.22 20.09 -5.26
CA LEU A 65 1.46 19.88 -3.83
C LEU A 65 2.45 20.89 -3.22
N GLY A 66 3.28 21.53 -4.05
CA GLY A 66 4.20 22.59 -3.62
C GLY A 66 3.61 24.00 -3.68
N GLN A 67 2.45 24.17 -4.31
CA GLN A 67 1.82 25.48 -4.56
C GLN A 67 0.78 25.86 -3.49
N HIS A 68 0.25 24.87 -2.78
CA HIS A 68 -0.83 25.05 -1.81
C HIS A 68 -0.48 24.40 -0.47
N SER A 69 -1.12 24.87 0.61
CA SER A 69 -1.08 24.19 1.91
C SER A 69 -1.90 22.89 1.86
N ILE A 70 -1.64 21.98 2.80
CA ILE A 70 -2.39 20.70 2.86
C ILE A 70 -3.88 20.95 3.06
N GLU A 71 -4.27 21.91 3.91
CA GLU A 71 -5.67 22.25 4.20
C GLU A 71 -6.40 22.77 2.96
N SER A 72 -5.68 23.51 2.12
CA SER A 72 -6.20 24.03 0.85
C SER A 72 -6.32 22.94 -0.22
N LEU A 73 -5.43 21.94 -0.21
CA LEU A 73 -5.44 20.85 -1.18
C LEU A 73 -6.64 19.91 -1.02
N ILE A 74 -7.13 19.72 0.22
CA ILE A 74 -8.27 18.85 0.54
C ILE A 74 -9.51 19.18 -0.30
N PRO A 75 -10.06 20.42 -0.27
CA PRO A 75 -11.22 20.75 -1.08
C PRO A 75 -10.92 20.71 -2.58
N ILE A 76 -9.69 21.07 -3.01
CA ILE A 76 -9.29 21.08 -4.42
C ILE A 76 -9.31 19.66 -5.00
N VAL A 77 -8.74 18.68 -4.30
CA VAL A 77 -8.71 17.28 -4.78
C VAL A 77 -10.10 16.66 -4.78
N LYS A 78 -10.95 16.95 -3.79
CA LYS A 78 -12.34 16.50 -3.75
C LYS A 78 -13.15 17.07 -4.93
N ALA A 79 -13.05 18.37 -5.18
CA ALA A 79 -13.72 19.00 -6.32
C ALA A 79 -13.27 18.41 -7.66
N LYS A 80 -11.98 18.08 -7.79
CA LYS A 80 -11.44 17.42 -8.99
C LYS A 80 -12.02 16.02 -9.15
N VAL A 81 -12.04 15.21 -8.09
CA VAL A 81 -12.67 13.87 -8.09
C VAL A 81 -14.13 13.96 -8.54
N ASP A 82 -14.91 14.89 -7.99
CA ASP A 82 -16.32 15.03 -8.35
C ASP A 82 -16.54 15.41 -9.81
N ALA A 83 -15.65 16.25 -10.36
CA ALA A 83 -15.66 16.56 -11.79
C ALA A 83 -15.39 15.31 -12.65
N TYR A 84 -14.44 14.47 -12.24
CA TYR A 84 -14.15 13.21 -12.94
C TYR A 84 -15.28 12.18 -12.80
N LYS A 85 -15.94 12.09 -11.63
CA LYS A 85 -17.12 11.23 -11.44
C LYS A 85 -18.24 11.60 -12.40
N LYS A 86 -18.53 12.90 -12.53
CA LYS A 86 -19.55 13.42 -13.45
C LYS A 86 -19.18 13.16 -14.91
N ALA A 87 -17.93 13.38 -15.30
CA ALA A 87 -17.49 13.24 -16.69
C ALA A 87 -17.40 11.78 -17.15
N SER A 88 -16.98 10.86 -16.27
CA SER A 88 -16.78 9.45 -16.62
C SER A 88 -18.00 8.56 -16.38
N GLY A 89 -18.95 9.01 -15.55
CA GLY A 89 -20.03 8.15 -15.02
C GLY A 89 -19.56 7.12 -14.00
N ASN A 90 -18.25 7.02 -13.72
CA ASN A 90 -17.69 6.11 -12.73
C ASN A 90 -17.78 6.71 -11.32
N GLN A 91 -18.50 6.05 -10.43
CA GLN A 91 -18.63 6.47 -9.03
C GLN A 91 -17.42 6.07 -8.17
N ASN A 92 -16.62 5.12 -8.64
CA ASN A 92 -15.47 4.56 -7.93
C ASN A 92 -14.19 5.38 -8.20
N ILE A 93 -14.31 6.70 -8.14
CA ILE A 93 -13.18 7.62 -8.26
C ILE A 93 -12.93 8.20 -6.89
N VAL A 94 -11.70 8.11 -6.44
CA VAL A 94 -11.34 8.49 -5.08
C VAL A 94 -10.08 9.38 -5.13
N PRO A 95 -9.87 10.28 -4.15
CA PRO A 95 -8.78 11.25 -4.21
C PRO A 95 -7.44 10.61 -3.79
N GLY A 96 -6.32 11.26 -4.10
CA GLY A 96 -4.98 10.82 -3.70
C GLY A 96 -3.93 11.93 -3.71
N PHE A 97 -2.73 11.60 -3.22
CA PHE A 97 -1.54 12.45 -3.33
C PHE A 97 -0.38 11.66 -3.93
N ASP A 98 0.39 12.29 -4.82
CA ASP A 98 1.58 11.68 -5.43
C ASP A 98 2.79 12.55 -5.09
N ILE A 99 3.54 12.12 -4.08
CA ILE A 99 4.55 12.92 -3.40
C ILE A 99 5.95 12.58 -3.90
N ILE A 100 6.68 13.63 -4.26
CA ILE A 100 8.13 13.57 -4.49
C ILE A 100 8.84 13.62 -3.14
N TYR A 101 9.13 12.46 -2.58
CA TYR A 101 9.77 12.31 -1.28
C TYR A 101 11.25 12.64 -1.29
N GLY A 102 12.03 12.04 -2.19
CA GLY A 102 13.45 12.35 -2.37
C GLY A 102 13.67 13.23 -3.59
N MET A 103 14.64 14.13 -3.50
CA MET A 103 15.09 14.95 -4.63
C MET A 103 16.59 14.75 -4.85
N ALA A 104 17.02 14.45 -6.07
CA ALA A 104 18.44 14.45 -6.38
C ALA A 104 19.05 15.86 -6.25
N SER A 105 20.22 15.94 -5.63
CA SER A 105 20.98 17.16 -5.42
C SER A 105 22.35 17.05 -6.10
N ALA A 106 22.86 18.17 -6.62
CA ALA A 106 24.20 18.22 -7.21
C ALA A 106 25.31 18.19 -6.14
N SER A 107 24.98 18.48 -4.88
CA SER A 107 25.91 18.48 -3.77
C SER A 107 25.36 17.64 -2.62
N PRO A 108 26.25 16.99 -1.85
CA PRO A 108 25.83 16.18 -0.72
C PRO A 108 25.13 17.05 0.34
N GLY A 109 24.06 16.50 0.92
CA GLY A 109 23.36 17.06 2.07
C GLY A 109 24.19 16.94 3.35
N ARG A 110 23.57 17.30 4.49
CA ARG A 110 24.23 17.27 5.81
C ARG A 110 24.65 15.86 6.24
N ASP A 111 23.94 14.86 5.77
CA ASP A 111 24.16 13.42 5.95
C ASP A 111 25.12 12.82 4.92
N LYS A 112 25.68 13.63 4.01
CA LYS A 112 26.52 13.23 2.88
C LYS A 112 25.78 12.43 1.80
N ASP A 113 24.45 12.42 1.80
CA ASP A 113 23.64 11.83 0.73
C ASP A 113 23.39 12.86 -0.39
N TYR A 114 23.28 12.40 -1.63
CA TYR A 114 22.88 13.20 -2.78
C TYR A 114 21.36 13.23 -2.98
N ILE A 115 20.59 12.64 -2.06
CA ILE A 115 19.13 12.73 -2.01
C ILE A 115 18.69 13.63 -0.86
N ILE A 116 17.86 14.63 -1.18
CA ILE A 116 17.22 15.51 -0.20
C ILE A 116 15.78 15.04 0.03
N ASN A 117 15.55 14.38 1.16
CA ASN A 117 14.23 13.88 1.53
C ASN A 117 13.33 14.98 2.13
N ILE A 118 12.02 14.77 2.07
CA ILE A 118 11.07 15.52 2.89
C ILE A 118 11.28 15.11 4.35
N SER A 119 11.25 16.07 5.27
CA SER A 119 11.27 15.79 6.71
C SER A 119 10.11 14.89 7.12
N HIS A 120 10.34 13.96 8.06
CA HIS A 120 9.32 13.03 8.56
C HIS A 120 7.99 13.72 8.90
N ASP A 121 8.01 14.78 9.71
CA ASP A 121 6.79 15.49 10.15
C ASP A 121 5.96 16.04 8.99
N LYS A 122 6.64 16.60 7.98
CA LYS A 122 6.00 17.10 6.77
C LYS A 122 5.43 15.97 5.94
N LEU A 123 6.10 14.82 5.83
CA LEU A 123 5.55 13.65 5.16
C LEU A 123 4.31 13.11 5.91
N MET A 124 4.40 12.98 7.24
CA MET A 124 3.30 12.50 8.08
C MET A 124 2.08 13.39 8.00
N THR A 125 2.26 14.70 7.83
CA THR A 125 1.14 15.64 7.60
C THR A 125 0.29 15.22 6.40
N TYR A 126 0.92 14.80 5.29
CA TYR A 126 0.20 14.38 4.09
C TYR A 126 -0.35 12.95 4.20
N ILE A 127 0.38 12.03 4.86
CA ILE A 127 -0.11 10.68 5.15
C ILE A 127 -1.39 10.74 5.99
N ASN A 128 -1.35 11.48 7.11
CA ASN A 128 -2.47 11.62 8.03
C ASN A 128 -3.67 12.29 7.35
N ALA A 129 -3.41 13.34 6.54
CA ALA A 129 -4.45 13.97 5.74
C ALA A 129 -5.08 12.94 4.77
N GLY A 130 -4.25 12.14 4.09
CA GLY A 130 -4.71 11.08 3.20
C GLY A 130 -5.62 10.06 3.91
N GLN A 131 -5.17 9.54 5.05
CA GLN A 131 -5.92 8.57 5.85
C GLN A 131 -7.27 9.14 6.33
N ASN A 132 -7.31 10.39 6.79
CA ASN A 132 -8.52 11.05 7.26
C ASN A 132 -9.58 11.28 6.16
N MET A 133 -9.17 11.34 4.89
CA MET A 133 -10.09 11.51 3.77
C MET A 133 -10.50 10.18 3.11
N ALA A 134 -10.05 9.04 3.67
CA ALA A 134 -10.10 7.74 3.00
C ALA A 134 -9.46 7.77 1.59
N LEU A 135 -8.33 8.49 1.45
CA LEU A 135 -7.54 8.43 0.22
C LEU A 135 -6.86 7.06 0.14
N TRP A 136 -6.89 6.50 -1.05
CA TRP A 136 -6.57 5.11 -1.37
C TRP A 136 -5.25 5.00 -2.15
N SER A 137 -4.56 6.11 -2.34
CA SER A 137 -3.24 6.08 -2.93
C SER A 137 -2.41 7.28 -2.51
N LEU A 138 -1.33 6.96 -1.80
CA LEU A 138 -0.17 7.81 -1.64
C LEU A 138 0.98 7.15 -2.39
N SER A 139 1.48 7.81 -3.45
CA SER A 139 2.73 7.40 -4.09
C SER A 139 3.88 8.23 -3.54
N ILE A 140 4.98 7.58 -3.15
CA ILE A 140 6.19 8.21 -2.63
C ILE A 140 7.31 7.88 -3.62
N ARG A 141 7.87 8.92 -4.25
CA ARG A 141 8.89 8.74 -5.31
C ARG A 141 10.14 9.57 -5.05
N ASN A 142 11.28 9.09 -5.56
CA ASN A 142 12.51 9.87 -5.60
C ASN A 142 12.66 10.51 -6.99
N SER A 143 13.02 11.79 -7.05
CA SER A 143 13.21 12.57 -8.27
C SER A 143 14.63 12.44 -8.84
N GLY A 144 15.25 11.25 -8.75
CA GLY A 144 16.64 11.03 -9.13
C GLY A 144 16.83 9.67 -9.78
N LYS A 145 17.00 9.68 -11.11
CA LYS A 145 17.24 8.58 -12.06
C LYS A 145 16.28 7.39 -12.00
#